data_AF-A0A7K0ZDW6-F1
#
_entry.id   AF-A0A7K0ZDW6-F1
#
_cell.length_a   1.000
_cell.length_b   1.000
_cell.length_c   1.000
_cell.angle_alpha   90.00
_cell.angle_beta   90.00
_cell.angle_gamma   90.00
#
_symmetry.space_group_name_H-M   'P 1'
#
loop_
_entity.id
_entity.type
_entity.pdbx_description
1 polymer ?
#
loop_
_entity_poly.entity_id
_entity_poly.type
_entity_poly.pdbx_seq_one_letter_code
_entity_poly.pdbx_strand_id
1 'polypeptide(L)'
;MSKVSFLIARECPQSHEALWERVRNIEEWPQRTTSITSTKILGNGTLAIGSEVVIKQPGAPESTWIVTEYVEGNSFTYEMRRSGLVTTAHH
;
A
#
# COMPACT_ATOMS: atom_id res chain seq x y z
N MET A 1 -3.77 24.20 1.78
CA MET A 1 -4.27 22.82 1.97
C MET A 1 -3.90 22.38 3.37
N SER A 2 -4.88 21.97 4.17
CA SER A 2 -4.61 21.42 5.52
C SER A 2 -4.13 19.98 5.38
N LYS A 3 -3.07 19.61 6.12
CA LYS A 3 -2.54 18.25 6.17
C LYS A 3 -2.95 17.61 7.49
N VAL A 4 -3.43 16.38 7.44
CA VAL A 4 -3.68 15.53 8.61
C VAL A 4 -2.87 14.25 8.42
N SER A 5 -2.17 13.82 9.46
CA SER A 5 -1.35 12.60 9.44
C SER A 5 -1.67 11.71 10.62
N PHE A 6 -1.69 10.40 10.38
CA PHE A 6 -1.86 9.38 11.40
C PHE A 6 -0.70 8.40 11.28
N LEU A 7 -0.27 7.84 12.42
CA LEU A 7 0.72 6.78 12.47
C LEU A 7 0.14 5.62 13.28
N ILE A 8 0.23 4.42 12.73
CA ILE A 8 -0.17 3.19 13.41
C ILE A 8 1.05 2.28 13.42
N ALA A 9 1.52 1.92 14.62
CA ALA A 9 2.63 1.00 14.81
C ALA A 9 2.19 -0.17 15.71
N ARG A 10 2.73 -1.35 15.44
CA ARG A 10 2.53 -2.56 16.23
C ARG A 10 3.85 -3.29 16.33
N GLU A 11 4.13 -3.86 17.49
CA GLU A 11 5.22 -4.82 17.65
C GLU A 11 4.80 -6.15 17.05
N CYS A 12 5.75 -6.84 16.43
CA CYS A 12 5.54 -8.16 15.86
C CYS A 12 6.74 -9.06 16.19
N PRO A 13 6.52 -10.30 16.66
CA PRO A 13 7.61 -11.22 16.98
C PRO A 13 8.28 -11.83 15.73
N GLN A 14 7.77 -11.58 14.53
CA GLN A 14 8.37 -12.06 13.29
C GLN A 14 9.65 -11.28 12.94
N SER A 15 10.55 -11.90 12.19
CA SER A 15 11.72 -11.19 11.66
C SER A 15 11.29 -10.08 10.69
N HIS A 16 12.15 -9.07 10.57
CA HIS A 16 11.97 -7.96 9.63
C HIS A 16 11.79 -8.44 8.19
N GLU A 17 12.61 -9.40 7.75
CA GLU A 17 12.51 -10.02 6.42
C GLU A 17 11.17 -10.71 6.20
N ALA A 18 10.70 -11.50 7.17
CA ALA A 18 9.42 -12.20 7.05
C ALA A 18 8.22 -11.23 7.00
N LEU A 19 8.31 -10.11 7.73
CA LEU A 19 7.32 -9.04 7.67
C LEU A 19 7.37 -8.30 6.34
N TRP A 20 8.57 -7.97 5.87
CA TRP A 20 8.77 -7.31 4.60
C TRP A 20 8.15 -8.11 3.46
N GLU A 21 8.46 -9.40 3.34
CA GLU A 21 7.87 -10.29 2.33
C GLU A 21 6.34 -10.32 2.38
N ARG A 22 5.77 -10.26 3.57
CA ARG A 22 4.32 -10.23 3.76
C ARG A 22 3.69 -8.89 3.36
N VAL A 23 4.35 -7.79 3.68
CA VAL A 23 3.85 -6.43 3.46
C VAL A 23 4.04 -6.00 2.00
N ARG A 24 5.19 -6.32 1.38
CA ARG A 24 5.45 -6.03 -0.04
C ARG A 24 4.55 -6.79 -1.01
N ASN A 25 4.04 -7.97 -0.60
CA ASN A 25 3.19 -8.81 -1.45
C ASN A 25 1.73 -8.33 -1.41
N ILE A 26 1.51 -7.16 -2.01
CA ILE A 26 0.24 -6.43 -1.90
C ILE A 26 -0.94 -7.16 -2.52
N GLU A 27 -0.71 -8.02 -3.52
CA GLU A 27 -1.78 -8.79 -4.16
C GLU A 27 -2.37 -9.86 -3.23
N GLU A 28 -1.65 -10.21 -2.15
CA GLU A 28 -2.12 -11.13 -1.12
C GLU A 28 -2.86 -10.44 0.04
N TRP A 29 -2.87 -9.10 0.07
CA TRP A 29 -3.53 -8.35 1.14
C TRP A 29 -5.03 -8.67 1.30
N PRO A 30 -5.84 -8.85 0.23
CA PRO A 30 -7.25 -9.20 0.37
C PRO A 30 -7.51 -10.52 1.12
N GLN A 31 -6.52 -11.42 1.17
CA GLN A 31 -6.65 -12.67 1.95
C GLN A 31 -6.25 -12.49 3.42
N ARG A 32 -5.60 -11.38 3.78
CA ARG A 32 -4.96 -11.15 5.09
C ARG A 32 -5.59 -10.03 5.90
N THR A 33 -6.33 -9.13 5.26
CA THR A 33 -6.99 -8.00 5.92
C THR A 33 -8.41 -7.83 5.44
N THR A 34 -9.28 -7.33 6.31
CA THR A 34 -10.66 -6.95 5.96
C THR A 34 -10.75 -5.55 5.36
N SER A 35 -9.68 -4.76 5.46
CA SER A 35 -9.66 -3.36 5.00
C SER A 35 -9.52 -3.21 3.48
N ILE A 36 -9.24 -4.32 2.78
CA ILE A 36 -8.94 -4.36 1.35
C ILE A 36 -9.63 -5.57 0.76
N THR A 37 -10.39 -5.40 -0.32
CA THR A 37 -11.18 -6.48 -0.96
C THR A 37 -10.60 -6.95 -2.28
N SER A 38 -9.79 -6.15 -2.96
CA SER A 38 -9.08 -6.53 -4.17
C SER A 38 -7.88 -5.61 -4.39
N THR A 39 -6.81 -6.17 -4.95
CA THR A 39 -5.55 -5.50 -5.26
C THR A 39 -4.96 -6.14 -6.50
N LYS A 40 -4.41 -5.32 -7.40
CA LYS A 40 -3.69 -5.78 -8.59
C LYS A 40 -2.58 -4.80 -8.96
N ILE A 41 -1.36 -5.29 -9.13
CA ILE A 41 -0.26 -4.51 -9.71
C ILE A 41 -0.45 -4.47 -11.23
N LEU A 42 -0.45 -3.28 -11.80
CA LEU A 42 -0.49 -3.11 -13.25
C LEU A 42 0.91 -3.34 -13.85
N GLY A 43 0.95 -4.00 -15.01
CA GLY A 43 2.22 -4.28 -15.71
C GLY A 43 2.83 -5.63 -15.31
N ASN A 44 4.07 -5.60 -14.80
CA ASN A 44 4.91 -6.79 -14.60
C ASN A 44 4.67 -7.56 -13.29
N GLY A 45 3.67 -7.15 -12.48
CA GLY A 45 3.30 -7.84 -11.24
C GLY A 45 4.31 -7.70 -10.10
N THR A 46 5.39 -6.94 -10.26
CA THR A 46 6.40 -6.72 -9.22
C THR A 46 6.26 -5.31 -8.67
N LEU A 47 6.18 -5.18 -7.34
CA LEU A 47 6.13 -3.87 -6.69
C LEU A 47 7.49 -3.19 -6.77
N ALA A 48 7.52 -2.00 -7.34
CA ALA A 48 8.69 -1.15 -7.47
C ALA A 48 8.26 0.33 -7.44
N ILE A 49 9.24 1.25 -7.39
CA ILE A 49 8.96 2.67 -7.60
C ILE A 49 8.29 2.89 -8.98
N GLY A 50 7.22 3.69 -8.99
CA GLY A 50 6.39 3.94 -10.17
C GLY A 50 5.33 2.88 -10.45
N SER A 51 5.28 1.77 -9.70
CA SER A 51 4.23 0.77 -9.86
C SER A 51 2.85 1.38 -9.63
N GLU A 52 1.93 1.07 -10.53
CA GLU A 52 0.52 1.39 -10.38
C GLU A 52 -0.23 0.18 -9.81
N VAL A 53 -1.02 0.42 -8.77
CA VAL A 53 -1.77 -0.63 -8.07
C VAL A 53 -3.24 -0.25 -8.07
N VAL A 54 -4.07 -1.07 -8.71
CA VAL A 54 -5.52 -0.94 -8.60
C VAL A 54 -5.96 -1.61 -7.31
N ILE A 55 -6.71 -0.88 -6.48
CA ILE A 55 -7.17 -1.34 -5.18
C ILE A 55 -8.63 -0.98 -4.91
N LYS A 56 -9.32 -1.90 -4.22
CA LYS A 56 -10.66 -1.71 -3.69
C LYS A 56 -10.68 -1.92 -2.19
N GLN A 57 -11.31 -0.98 -1.47
CA GLN A 57 -11.60 -1.10 -0.04
C GLN A 57 -13.12 -1.18 0.18
N PRO A 58 -13.59 -1.80 1.29
CA PRO A 58 -15.01 -1.81 1.62
C PRO A 58 -15.58 -0.38 1.71
N GLY A 59 -16.72 -0.15 1.05
CA GLY A 59 -17.42 1.15 1.10
C GLY A 59 -16.78 2.30 0.33
N ALA A 60 -15.61 2.13 -0.29
CA ALA A 60 -14.95 3.15 -1.11
C ALA A 60 -14.97 2.75 -2.60
N PRO A 61 -15.00 3.70 -3.55
CA PRO A 61 -14.72 3.42 -4.96
C PRO A 61 -13.36 2.74 -5.16
N GLU A 62 -13.16 2.08 -6.29
CA GLU A 62 -11.84 1.63 -6.70
C GLU A 62 -10.90 2.84 -6.89
N SER A 63 -9.59 2.66 -6.68
CA SER A 63 -8.58 3.68 -6.96
C SER A 63 -7.27 3.05 -7.42
N THR A 64 -6.47 3.85 -8.10
CA THR A 64 -5.07 3.53 -8.39
C THR A 64 -4.16 4.20 -7.37
N TRP A 65 -3.24 3.44 -6.79
CA TRP A 65 -2.10 3.92 -6.03
C TRP A 65 -0.86 3.93 -6.91
N ILE A 66 -0.01 4.94 -6.74
CA ILE A 66 1.29 5.03 -7.40
C ILE A 66 2.36 4.93 -6.33
N VAL A 67 3.26 3.96 -6.43
CA VAL A 67 4.41 3.86 -5.53
C VAL A 67 5.39 4.98 -5.84
N THR A 68 5.62 5.89 -4.90
CA THR A 68 6.50 7.05 -5.09
C THR A 68 7.89 6.85 -4.51
N GLU A 69 8.04 5.93 -3.56
CA GLU A 69 9.32 5.56 -2.96
C GLU A 69 9.33 4.06 -2.68
N TYR A 70 10.50 3.43 -2.84
CA TYR A 70 10.68 2.00 -2.58
C TYR A 70 12.10 1.74 -2.09
N VAL A 71 12.22 1.23 -0.87
CA VAL A 71 13.48 0.81 -0.25
C VAL A 71 13.38 -0.69 0.01
N GLU A 72 14.09 -1.46 -0.80
CA GLU A 72 14.11 -2.93 -0.70
C GLU A 72 14.46 -3.38 0.72
N GLY A 73 13.71 -4.35 1.23
CA GLY A 73 13.87 -4.87 2.58
C GLY A 73 13.43 -3.93 3.69
N ASN A 74 12.83 -2.76 3.42
CA ASN A 74 12.53 -1.78 4.46
C ASN A 74 11.14 -1.19 4.32
N SER A 75 10.88 -0.51 3.21
CA SER A 75 9.69 0.33 3.14
C SER A 75 9.25 0.73 1.74
N PHE A 76 7.98 1.14 1.62
CA PHE A 76 7.49 1.78 0.40
C PHE A 76 6.43 2.83 0.71
N THR A 77 6.44 3.91 -0.10
CA THR A 77 5.47 5.00 -0.02
C THR A 77 4.59 4.96 -1.27
N TYR A 78 3.29 5.18 -1.10
CA TYR A 78 2.36 5.31 -2.21
C TYR A 78 1.47 6.55 -2.08
N GLU A 79 1.09 7.08 -3.24
CA GLU A 79 0.13 8.17 -3.37
C GLU A 79 -1.14 7.70 -4.08
N MET A 80 -2.27 8.22 -3.60
CA MET A 80 -3.58 8.08 -4.23
C MET A 80 -4.19 9.47 -4.40
N ARG A 81 -4.71 9.75 -5.60
CA ARG A 81 -5.29 11.05 -5.93
C ARG A 81 -6.75 10.88 -6.31
N ARG A 82 -7.61 11.68 -5.66
CA ARG A 82 -9.03 11.84 -5.98
C ARG A 82 -9.36 13.34 -5.97
N SER A 83 -10.51 13.71 -6.54
CA SER A 83 -10.91 15.14 -6.60
C SER A 83 -10.88 15.76 -5.20
N GLY A 84 -9.98 16.75 -5.00
CA GLY A 84 -9.80 17.47 -3.74
C GLY A 84 -9.04 16.73 -2.63
N LEU A 85 -8.57 15.49 -2.85
CA LEU A 85 -7.87 14.68 -1.86
C LEU A 85 -6.63 14.00 -2.44
N VAL A 86 -5.49 14.21 -1.79
CA VAL A 86 -4.27 13.43 -2.00
C VAL A 86 -3.98 12.68 -0.72
N THR A 87 -3.89 11.36 -0.82
CA THR A 87 -3.50 10.50 0.29
C THR A 87 -2.10 9.99 0.00
N THR A 88 -1.18 10.17 0.96
CA THR A 88 0.14 9.52 0.96
C THR A 88 0.18 8.57 2.14
N ALA A 89 0.64 7.35 1.93
CA ALA A 89 0.82 6.36 2.98
C ALA A 89 2.12 5.58 2.75
N HIS A 90 2.63 5.01 3.84
CA HIS A 90 3.92 4.33 3.88
C HIS A 90 3.81 3.09 4.76
N HIS A 91 4.56 2.06 4.39
CA HIS A 91 4.75 0.84 5.16
C HIS A 91 6.22 0.57 5.37
#